data_AF-A0A7X8RD23-F1
#
_entry.id   AF-A0A7X8RD23-F1
#
_cell.length_a   1.000
_cell.length_b   1.000
_cell.length_c   1.000
_cell.angle_alpha   90.00
_cell.angle_beta   90.00
_cell.angle_gamma   90.00
#
_symmetry.space_group_name_H-M   'P 1'
#
loop_
_entity.id
_entity.type
_entity.pdbx_description
1 polymer ?
#
loop_
_entity_poly.entity_id
_entity_poly.type
_entity_poly.pdbx_seq_one_letter_code
_entity_poly.pdbx_strand_id
1 'polypeptide(L)'
;MRNIHTDLAVEAREIYNEESNGNPQGVDFKEYKIGDVLVTDVTITNEIGERNMGKPKGTYITLDLPEFAHYDGEARDEVSKAMAQALEGIVKLEDSMTALVVGLGNWNVTPDALGPRVVSKLMVTRHLKELVPDSIDEGIRPVCAIAPGVLGITGIETYEIIKGIVEKIKPNLILCIDALASRKLERVNRTIQIGNTGISPGSGVGNKRMEISERTLGVPVIAVGVPTVVDAATMANDTIDLVLDAMIKEATKGGKFYEMLQSIDKNEKGRMIRELLNPYVGNLMVTPKEVDMVIDSLSVILANGINIALQPVLDLEDINKFLN
;
A
#
# COMPACT_ATOMS: atom_id res chain seq x y z
N MET A 1 20.01 18.42 2.16
CA MET A 1 19.75 16.98 2.41
C MET A 1 18.51 16.59 1.63
N ARG A 2 18.60 15.58 0.77
CA ARG A 2 17.48 15.04 -0.03
C ARG A 2 16.42 14.47 0.91
N ASN A 3 15.22 15.06 0.97
CA ASN A 3 14.05 14.43 1.58
C ASN A 3 13.22 13.78 0.47
N ILE A 4 13.76 12.71 -0.11
CA ILE A 4 13.09 11.92 -1.15
C ILE A 4 12.34 10.78 -0.44
N HIS A 5 11.21 11.06 0.21
CA HIS A 5 10.38 10.07 0.92
C HIS A 5 9.41 9.30 -0.01
N THR A 6 9.48 7.96 -0.07
CA THR A 6 8.53 7.10 -0.79
C THR A 6 7.92 6.09 0.18
N ASP A 7 6.63 5.80 0.00
CA ASP A 7 5.93 4.78 0.78
C ASP A 7 6.18 3.36 0.25
N LEU A 8 6.73 3.18 -0.97
CA LEU A 8 6.96 1.87 -1.59
C LEU A 8 8.42 1.39 -1.48
N ALA A 9 8.61 0.14 -1.06
CA ALA A 9 9.93 -0.49 -0.92
C ALA A 9 10.60 -0.75 -2.27
N VAL A 10 9.80 -1.07 -3.30
CA VAL A 10 10.30 -1.22 -4.68
C VAL A 10 10.83 0.10 -5.24
N GLU A 11 10.14 1.22 -5.00
CA GLU A 11 10.61 2.55 -5.41
C GLU A 11 11.90 2.94 -4.68
N ALA A 12 12.01 2.63 -3.38
CA ALA A 12 13.23 2.88 -2.62
C ALA A 12 14.44 2.12 -3.19
N ARG A 13 14.23 0.90 -3.68
CA ARG A 13 15.29 0.11 -4.32
C ARG A 13 15.66 0.66 -5.69
N GLU A 14 14.68 1.06 -6.51
CA GLU A 14 14.93 1.68 -7.81
C GLU A 14 15.82 2.92 -7.66
N ILE A 15 15.50 3.78 -6.68
CA ILE A 15 16.32 4.97 -6.36
C ILE A 15 17.75 4.57 -5.99
N TYR A 16 17.92 3.56 -5.13
CA TYR A 16 19.26 3.10 -4.75
C TYR A 16 20.06 2.57 -5.95
N ASN A 17 19.42 1.79 -6.81
CA ASN A 17 20.07 1.19 -7.99
C ASN A 17 20.52 2.25 -9.00
N GLU A 18 19.70 3.29 -9.22
CA GLU A 18 20.06 4.43 -10.09
C GLU A 18 21.28 5.19 -9.58
N GLU A 19 21.50 5.23 -8.26
CA GLU A 19 22.60 5.99 -7.65
C GLU A 19 23.89 5.17 -7.46
N SER A 20 23.79 3.88 -7.17
CA SER A 20 24.91 3.07 -6.66
C SER A 20 25.36 1.92 -7.57
N ASN A 21 24.72 1.72 -8.74
CA ASN A 21 25.08 0.70 -9.74
C ASN A 21 25.27 -0.71 -9.14
N GLY A 22 24.30 -1.17 -8.34
CA GLY A 22 24.31 -2.51 -7.75
C GLY A 22 23.16 -2.73 -6.77
N ASN A 23 22.88 -3.99 -6.42
CA ASN A 23 21.87 -4.31 -5.41
C ASN A 23 22.30 -3.78 -4.02
N PRO A 24 21.38 -3.18 -3.24
CA PRO A 24 21.69 -2.71 -1.90
C PRO A 24 22.14 -3.85 -1.00
N GLN A 25 23.28 -3.70 -0.32
CA GLN A 25 23.69 -4.64 0.71
C GLN A 25 22.65 -4.67 1.84
N GLY A 26 22.37 -5.87 2.35
CA GLY A 26 21.37 -6.06 3.40
C GLY A 26 19.93 -6.11 2.89
N VAL A 27 19.73 -6.34 1.59
CA VAL A 27 18.41 -6.47 0.96
C VAL A 27 18.37 -7.73 0.10
N ASP A 28 17.46 -8.63 0.44
CA ASP A 28 17.13 -9.79 -0.39
C ASP A 28 15.96 -9.46 -1.31
N PHE A 29 16.02 -9.93 -2.55
CA PHE A 29 15.05 -9.63 -3.59
C PHE A 29 14.64 -10.90 -4.34
N LYS A 30 13.34 -11.07 -4.55
CA LYS A 30 12.77 -12.12 -5.37
C LYS A 30 11.60 -11.58 -6.18
N GLU A 31 11.53 -11.96 -7.44
CA GLU A 31 10.42 -11.62 -8.34
C GLU A 31 9.84 -12.89 -8.94
N TYR A 32 8.52 -12.98 -8.97
CA TYR A 32 7.77 -14.12 -9.52
C TYR A 32 6.38 -13.67 -9.94
N LYS A 33 5.62 -14.54 -10.60
CA LYS A 33 4.24 -14.27 -11.02
C LYS A 33 3.26 -15.19 -10.33
N ILE A 34 2.11 -14.66 -9.94
CA ILE A 34 0.93 -15.42 -9.52
C ILE A 34 -0.18 -15.08 -10.52
N GLY A 35 -0.44 -15.98 -11.47
CA GLY A 35 -1.27 -15.66 -12.63
C GLY A 35 -0.68 -14.49 -13.43
N ASP A 36 -1.50 -13.47 -13.68
CA ASP A 36 -1.08 -12.23 -14.36
C ASP A 36 -0.51 -11.16 -13.42
N VAL A 37 -0.45 -11.42 -12.11
CA VAL A 37 0.09 -10.49 -11.11
C VAL A 37 1.60 -10.69 -10.96
N LEU A 38 2.37 -9.62 -11.15
CA LEU A 38 3.79 -9.61 -10.84
C LEU A 38 3.98 -9.39 -9.34
N VAL A 39 4.70 -10.29 -8.68
CA VAL A 39 4.96 -10.22 -7.25
C VAL A 39 6.45 -10.03 -7.00
N THR A 40 6.76 -9.01 -6.21
CA THR A 40 8.11 -8.63 -5.83
C THR A 40 8.25 -8.69 -4.31
N ASP A 41 9.07 -9.60 -3.82
CA ASP A 41 9.45 -9.70 -2.41
C ASP A 41 10.76 -8.95 -2.17
N VAL A 42 10.75 -8.01 -1.24
CA VAL A 42 11.91 -7.28 -0.75
C VAL A 42 12.03 -7.53 0.74
N THR A 43 13.13 -8.15 1.17
CA THR A 43 13.42 -8.34 2.60
C THR A 43 14.64 -7.54 3.00
N ILE A 44 14.44 -6.56 3.87
CA ILE A 44 15.51 -5.79 4.49
C ILE A 44 15.99 -6.59 5.71
N THR A 45 17.24 -7.05 5.71
CA THR A 45 17.74 -8.03 6.68
C THR A 45 18.55 -7.43 7.82
N ASN A 46 19.13 -6.23 7.63
CA ASN A 46 20.02 -5.59 8.60
C ASN A 46 19.96 -4.05 8.53
N GLU A 47 20.63 -3.38 9.48
CA GLU A 47 20.67 -1.91 9.58
C GLU A 47 21.32 -1.22 8.38
N ILE A 48 22.24 -1.90 7.66
CA ILE A 48 22.84 -1.36 6.44
C ILE A 48 21.75 -1.27 5.37
N GLY A 49 20.93 -2.32 5.24
CA GLY A 49 19.75 -2.32 4.39
C GLY A 49 18.76 -1.22 4.78
N GLU A 50 18.49 -1.02 6.08
CA GLU A 50 17.61 0.06 6.54
C GLU A 50 18.09 1.45 6.12
N ARG A 51 19.39 1.72 6.28
CA ARG A 51 20.00 3.00 5.88
C ARG A 51 19.99 3.20 4.37
N ASN A 52 20.31 2.16 3.62
CA ASN A 52 20.33 2.19 2.15
C ASN A 52 18.93 2.38 1.56
N MET A 53 17.94 1.70 2.12
CA MET A 53 16.56 1.72 1.65
C MET A 53 15.72 2.85 2.25
N GLY A 54 16.17 3.46 3.35
CA GLY A 54 15.37 4.43 4.11
C GLY A 54 14.08 3.84 4.70
N LYS A 55 14.04 2.52 4.89
CA LYS A 55 12.86 1.76 5.35
C LYS A 55 13.25 0.78 6.46
N PRO A 56 12.37 0.55 7.47
CA PRO A 56 12.68 -0.37 8.55
C PRO A 56 12.92 -1.81 8.08
N LYS A 57 13.67 -2.57 8.88
CA LYS A 57 13.95 -3.98 8.70
C LYS A 57 12.64 -4.75 8.69
N GLY A 58 12.45 -5.61 7.69
CA GLY A 58 11.25 -6.40 7.53
C GLY A 58 11.08 -6.88 6.10
N THR A 59 9.91 -7.44 5.84
CA THR A 59 9.51 -7.98 4.54
C THR A 59 8.45 -7.08 3.95
N TYR A 60 8.62 -6.77 2.67
CA TYR A 60 7.71 -5.98 1.85
C TYR A 60 7.41 -6.79 0.59
N ILE A 61 6.15 -7.11 0.36
CA ILE A 61 5.68 -7.80 -0.84
C ILE A 61 4.89 -6.78 -1.66
N THR A 62 5.26 -6.61 -2.92
CA THR A 62 4.59 -5.71 -3.85
C THR A 62 3.92 -6.51 -4.95
N LEU A 63 2.64 -6.27 -5.18
CA LEU A 63 1.84 -6.87 -6.23
C LEU A 63 1.55 -5.79 -7.26
N ASP A 64 2.04 -5.96 -8.49
CA ASP A 64 1.70 -5.10 -9.62
C ASP A 64 0.57 -5.73 -10.44
N LEU A 65 -0.52 -5.00 -10.54
CA LEU A 65 -1.81 -5.44 -11.07
C LEU A 65 -1.93 -5.18 -12.57
N PRO A 66 -2.56 -6.09 -13.33
CA PRO A 66 -2.96 -5.79 -14.69
C PRO A 66 -4.05 -4.71 -14.72
N GLU A 67 -4.01 -3.83 -15.71
CA GLU A 67 -4.93 -2.67 -15.80
C GLU A 67 -6.41 -3.08 -15.91
N PHE A 68 -6.67 -4.20 -16.57
CA PHE A 68 -8.02 -4.75 -16.74
C PHE A 68 -8.62 -5.29 -15.44
N ALA A 69 -7.82 -5.50 -14.40
CA ALA A 69 -8.30 -5.99 -13.10
C ALA A 69 -9.29 -5.04 -12.41
N HIS A 70 -9.43 -3.79 -12.85
CA HIS A 70 -10.42 -2.89 -12.28
C HIS A 70 -11.83 -3.06 -12.87
N TYR A 71 -11.93 -3.67 -14.06
CA TYR A 71 -13.15 -3.67 -14.86
C TYR A 71 -13.68 -5.09 -15.09
N ASP A 72 -12.80 -6.08 -15.07
CA ASP A 72 -13.14 -7.48 -15.29
C ASP A 72 -13.36 -8.23 -13.96
N GLY A 73 -14.41 -9.05 -13.89
CA GLY A 73 -14.74 -9.80 -12.67
C GLY A 73 -13.77 -10.94 -12.38
N GLU A 74 -13.39 -11.69 -13.42
CA GLU A 74 -12.51 -12.85 -13.27
C GLU A 74 -11.09 -12.40 -12.89
N ALA A 75 -10.58 -11.34 -13.52
CA ALA A 75 -9.30 -10.73 -13.19
C ALA A 75 -9.27 -10.21 -11.74
N ARG A 76 -10.37 -9.66 -11.23
CA ARG A 76 -10.46 -9.24 -9.81
C ARG A 76 -10.27 -10.43 -8.88
N ASP A 77 -10.94 -11.55 -9.16
CA ASP A 77 -10.84 -12.75 -8.33
C ASP A 77 -9.44 -13.36 -8.37
N GLU A 78 -8.77 -13.35 -9.52
CA GLU A 78 -7.37 -13.77 -9.65
C GLU A 78 -6.44 -12.90 -8.82
N VAL A 79 -6.61 -11.57 -8.89
CA VAL A 79 -5.82 -10.64 -8.06
C VAL A 79 -6.10 -10.85 -6.58
N SER A 80 -7.35 -11.06 -6.17
CA SER A 80 -7.70 -11.38 -4.79
C SER A 80 -7.01 -12.64 -4.28
N LYS A 81 -6.91 -13.68 -5.11
CA LYS A 81 -6.18 -14.91 -4.78
C LYS A 81 -4.68 -14.67 -4.66
N ALA A 82 -4.10 -13.88 -5.57
CA ALA A 82 -2.68 -13.50 -5.47
C ALA A 82 -2.40 -12.68 -4.21
N MET A 83 -3.29 -11.75 -3.85
CA MET A 83 -3.22 -10.97 -2.61
C MET A 83 -3.32 -11.87 -1.39
N ALA A 84 -4.25 -12.84 -1.38
CA ALA A 84 -4.40 -13.81 -0.30
C ALA A 84 -3.12 -14.62 -0.09
N GLN A 85 -2.56 -15.19 -1.16
CA GLN A 85 -1.32 -15.98 -1.10
C GLN A 85 -0.14 -15.15 -0.56
N ALA A 86 -0.01 -13.90 -1.01
CA ALA A 86 1.01 -12.99 -0.51
C ALA A 86 0.83 -12.67 0.98
N LEU A 87 -0.42 -12.47 1.42
CA LEU A 87 -0.75 -12.17 2.80
C LEU A 87 -0.55 -13.39 3.72
N GLU A 88 -0.95 -14.59 3.30
CA GLU A 88 -0.73 -15.87 4.00
C GLU A 88 0.75 -16.13 4.28
N GLY A 89 1.64 -15.73 3.36
CA GLY A 89 3.09 -15.84 3.55
C GLY A 89 3.64 -15.02 4.74
N ILE A 90 2.92 -13.99 5.19
CA ILE A 90 3.32 -13.09 6.27
C ILE A 90 2.45 -13.27 7.53
N VAL A 91 1.17 -13.61 7.37
CA VAL A 91 0.24 -13.83 8.48
C VAL A 91 0.63 -15.08 9.26
N LYS A 92 0.88 -14.91 10.54
CA LYS A 92 1.18 -15.99 11.49
C LYS A 92 0.07 -16.06 12.53
N LEU A 93 -1.04 -16.71 12.18
CA LEU A 93 -2.19 -16.87 13.05
C LEU A 93 -2.66 -18.32 13.08
N GLU A 94 -2.94 -18.81 14.29
CA GLU A 94 -3.67 -20.06 14.53
C GLU A 94 -5.19 -19.79 14.57
N ASP A 95 -6.01 -20.84 14.52
CA ASP A 95 -7.46 -20.70 14.32
C ASP A 95 -8.21 -20.05 15.51
N SER A 96 -7.61 -20.11 16.70
CA SER A 96 -8.11 -19.46 17.91
C SER A 96 -7.67 -18.01 18.06
N MET A 97 -6.67 -17.56 17.29
CA MET A 97 -6.08 -16.24 17.43
C MET A 97 -6.94 -15.15 16.80
N THR A 98 -7.02 -14.00 17.47
CA THR A 98 -7.85 -12.87 17.04
C THR A 98 -7.07 -11.91 16.14
N ALA A 99 -7.64 -11.60 14.98
CA ALA A 99 -7.14 -10.53 14.11
C ALA A 99 -7.98 -9.25 14.27
N LEU A 100 -7.32 -8.09 14.34
CA LEU A 100 -7.94 -6.77 14.25
C LEU A 100 -7.57 -6.13 12.91
N VAL A 101 -8.56 -5.92 12.05
CA VAL A 101 -8.38 -5.22 10.77
C VAL A 101 -8.75 -3.75 10.93
N VAL A 102 -7.84 -2.84 10.55
CA VAL A 102 -8.00 -1.40 10.70
C VAL A 102 -7.98 -0.73 9.33
N GLY A 103 -9.11 -0.18 8.92
CA GLY A 103 -9.23 0.60 7.68
C GLY A 103 -8.90 2.07 7.94
N LEU A 104 -7.67 2.47 7.59
CA LEU A 104 -7.20 3.84 7.73
C LEU A 104 -7.69 4.70 6.56
N GLY A 105 -7.86 5.99 6.84
CA GLY A 105 -8.23 6.99 5.84
C GLY A 105 -9.54 7.72 6.13
N ASN A 106 -9.82 8.73 5.32
CA ASN A 106 -11.00 9.59 5.41
C ASN A 106 -12.07 9.16 4.40
N TRP A 107 -13.22 8.68 4.90
CA TRP A 107 -14.37 8.30 4.07
C TRP A 107 -14.95 9.44 3.21
N ASN A 108 -14.69 10.71 3.56
CA ASN A 108 -15.14 11.87 2.80
C ASN A 108 -14.24 12.21 1.59
N VAL A 109 -13.08 11.57 1.47
CA VAL A 109 -12.11 11.82 0.39
C VAL A 109 -11.96 10.54 -0.41
N THR A 110 -12.52 10.48 -1.62
CA THR A 110 -12.59 9.25 -2.44
C THR A 110 -11.28 8.47 -2.54
N PRO A 111 -10.13 9.06 -2.92
CA PRO A 111 -8.88 8.31 -3.00
C PRO A 111 -8.34 7.85 -1.64
N ASP A 112 -8.78 8.45 -0.54
CA ASP A 112 -8.38 8.14 0.85
C ASP A 112 -9.40 7.21 1.55
N ALA A 113 -10.52 6.89 0.89
CA ALA A 113 -11.60 6.09 1.47
C ALA A 113 -11.38 4.57 1.32
N LEU A 114 -10.21 4.14 0.84
CA LEU A 114 -9.92 2.73 0.56
C LEU A 114 -10.05 1.86 1.81
N GLY A 115 -9.35 2.20 2.90
CA GLY A 115 -9.39 1.45 4.15
C GLY A 115 -10.81 1.26 4.69
N PRO A 116 -11.60 2.34 4.87
CA PRO A 116 -13.01 2.24 5.27
C PRO A 116 -13.86 1.36 4.35
N ARG A 117 -13.67 1.43 3.03
CA ARG A 117 -14.40 0.62 2.05
C ARG A 117 -14.01 -0.85 2.06
N VAL A 118 -12.76 -1.17 2.38
CA VAL A 118 -12.35 -2.57 2.58
C VAL A 118 -13.02 -3.11 3.83
N VAL A 119 -12.96 -2.38 4.95
CA VAL A 119 -13.54 -2.81 6.23
C VAL A 119 -15.04 -3.12 6.10
N SER A 120 -15.79 -2.34 5.31
CA SER A 120 -17.22 -2.56 5.11
C SER A 120 -17.56 -3.86 4.36
N LYS A 121 -16.57 -4.51 3.75
CA LYS A 121 -16.70 -5.74 2.95
C LYS A 121 -15.99 -6.95 3.60
N LEU A 122 -15.50 -6.80 4.84
CA LEU A 122 -14.85 -7.88 5.56
C LEU A 122 -15.85 -8.79 6.27
N MET A 123 -15.54 -10.08 6.30
CA MET A 123 -16.25 -11.06 7.10
C MET A 123 -15.82 -10.93 8.57
N VAL A 124 -16.59 -10.22 9.36
CA VAL A 124 -16.33 -10.00 10.79
C VAL A 124 -16.95 -11.14 11.61
N THR A 125 -16.12 -11.89 12.34
CA THR A 125 -16.52 -13.17 12.95
C THR A 125 -16.27 -13.25 14.46
N ARG A 126 -15.52 -12.29 15.04
CA ARG A 126 -15.20 -12.29 16.49
C ARG A 126 -16.46 -12.38 17.37
N HIS A 127 -17.50 -11.62 17.03
CA HIS A 127 -18.75 -11.60 17.78
C HIS A 127 -19.53 -12.93 17.69
N LEU A 128 -19.41 -13.66 16.57
CA LEU A 128 -20.07 -14.94 16.40
C LEU A 128 -19.45 -16.02 17.30
N LYS A 129 -18.11 -16.06 17.40
CA LYS A 129 -17.42 -16.94 18.35
C LYS A 129 -17.76 -16.63 19.82
N GLU A 130 -18.05 -15.36 20.15
CA GLU A 130 -18.43 -14.97 21.51
C GLU A 130 -19.90 -15.29 21.85
N LEU A 131 -20.82 -15.15 20.88
CA LEU A 131 -22.27 -15.24 21.13
C LEU A 131 -22.89 -16.59 20.77
N VAL A 132 -22.37 -17.26 19.73
CA VAL A 132 -22.93 -18.50 19.18
C VAL A 132 -21.82 -19.52 18.82
N PRO A 133 -20.93 -19.89 19.76
CA PRO A 133 -19.80 -20.77 19.49
C PRO A 133 -20.22 -22.13 18.91
N ASP A 134 -21.32 -22.70 19.37
CA ASP A 134 -21.79 -24.03 18.94
C ASP A 134 -22.33 -24.08 17.50
N SER A 135 -22.54 -22.90 16.87
CA SER A 135 -23.07 -22.78 15.50
C SER A 135 -22.00 -22.35 14.48
N ILE A 136 -20.75 -22.21 14.93
CA ILE A 136 -19.61 -21.72 14.14
C ILE A 136 -18.58 -22.84 14.05
N ASP A 137 -18.05 -23.08 12.85
CA ASP A 137 -16.95 -24.02 12.66
C ASP A 137 -15.71 -23.58 13.48
N GLU A 138 -15.04 -24.52 14.14
CA GLU A 138 -13.83 -24.26 14.94
C GLU A 138 -12.74 -23.56 14.11
N GLY A 139 -12.66 -23.87 12.82
CA GLY A 139 -11.68 -23.31 11.88
C GLY A 139 -11.91 -21.84 11.47
N ILE A 140 -13.05 -21.25 11.82
CA ILE A 140 -13.32 -19.82 11.54
C ILE A 140 -12.54 -18.96 12.52
N ARG A 141 -11.60 -18.14 12.04
CA ARG A 141 -10.80 -17.27 12.93
C ARG A 141 -11.63 -16.11 13.45
N PRO A 142 -11.48 -15.71 14.72
CA PRO A 142 -12.11 -14.49 15.23
C PRO A 142 -11.49 -13.24 14.61
N VAL A 143 -12.22 -12.59 13.71
CA VAL A 143 -11.83 -11.33 13.06
C VAL A 143 -12.72 -10.21 13.57
N CYS A 144 -12.10 -9.11 13.99
CA CYS A 144 -12.77 -7.85 14.27
C CYS A 144 -12.22 -6.75 13.37
N ALA A 145 -13.02 -5.74 13.08
CA ALA A 145 -12.62 -4.68 12.17
C ALA A 145 -13.12 -3.31 12.63
N ILE A 146 -12.36 -2.27 12.30
CA ILE A 146 -12.76 -0.87 12.55
C ILE A 146 -12.21 0.07 11.47
N ALA A 147 -13.00 1.08 11.12
CA ALA A 147 -12.53 2.26 10.40
C ALA A 147 -12.60 3.47 11.37
N PRO A 148 -11.47 3.88 11.99
CA PRO A 148 -11.48 4.89 13.06
C PRO A 148 -11.72 6.31 12.55
N GLY A 149 -11.58 6.54 11.23
CA GLY A 149 -11.58 7.88 10.65
C GLY A 149 -10.27 8.64 10.91
N VAL A 150 -10.33 9.95 10.71
CA VAL A 150 -9.18 10.86 10.84
C VAL A 150 -9.41 11.92 11.91
N LEU A 151 -8.32 12.47 12.46
CA LEU A 151 -8.34 13.51 13.50
C LEU A 151 -9.34 14.63 13.22
N GLY A 152 -9.40 15.12 11.97
CA GLY A 152 -10.28 16.23 11.59
C GLY A 152 -11.78 15.93 11.71
N ILE A 153 -12.17 14.66 11.87
CA ILE A 153 -13.55 14.22 12.02
C ILE A 153 -13.82 13.81 13.46
N THR A 154 -12.91 13.09 14.09
CA THR A 154 -13.11 12.48 15.41
C THR A 154 -12.62 13.36 16.56
N GLY A 155 -11.65 14.25 16.32
CA GLY A 155 -10.91 14.95 17.35
C GLY A 155 -9.94 14.09 18.16
N ILE A 156 -9.75 12.82 17.78
CA ILE A 156 -8.87 11.86 18.45
C ILE A 156 -7.87 11.33 17.41
N GLU A 157 -6.60 11.21 17.79
CA GLU A 157 -5.60 10.63 16.87
C GLU A 157 -5.94 9.17 16.57
N THR A 158 -5.77 8.77 15.30
CA THR A 158 -6.07 7.41 14.86
C THR A 158 -5.31 6.36 15.68
N TYR A 159 -4.06 6.67 16.05
CA TYR A 159 -3.26 5.83 16.94
C TYR A 159 -3.91 5.62 18.31
N GLU A 160 -4.47 6.67 18.94
CA GLU A 160 -5.07 6.58 20.27
C GLU A 160 -6.31 5.68 20.26
N ILE A 161 -7.14 5.81 19.22
CA ILE A 161 -8.32 4.95 19.01
C ILE A 161 -7.88 3.49 18.90
N ILE A 162 -6.90 3.21 18.04
CA ILE A 162 -6.38 1.85 17.82
C ILE A 162 -5.76 1.31 19.12
N LYS A 163 -4.97 2.11 19.83
CA LYS A 163 -4.32 1.70 21.08
C LYS A 163 -5.36 1.31 22.13
N GLY A 164 -6.41 2.13 22.32
CA GLY A 164 -7.49 1.82 23.26
C GLY A 164 -8.22 0.52 22.92
N ILE A 165 -8.43 0.24 21.63
CA ILE A 165 -9.03 -1.02 21.17
C ILE A 165 -8.09 -2.19 21.42
N VAL A 166 -6.81 -2.05 21.10
CA VAL A 166 -5.80 -3.10 21.29
C VAL A 166 -5.64 -3.47 22.77
N GLU A 167 -5.63 -2.48 23.66
CA GLU A 167 -5.56 -2.73 25.12
C GLU A 167 -6.77 -3.50 25.65
N LYS A 168 -7.95 -3.27 25.06
CA LYS A 168 -9.19 -3.91 25.47
C LYS A 168 -9.39 -5.30 24.85
N ILE A 169 -9.19 -5.41 23.53
CA ILE A 169 -9.44 -6.62 22.74
C ILE A 169 -8.27 -7.60 22.84
N LYS A 170 -7.04 -7.09 22.95
CA LYS A 170 -5.78 -7.86 22.92
C LYS A 170 -5.69 -8.79 21.70
N PRO A 171 -5.79 -8.26 20.46
CA PRO A 171 -5.64 -9.07 19.26
C PRO A 171 -4.22 -9.66 19.17
N ASN A 172 -4.08 -10.76 18.44
CA ASN A 172 -2.81 -11.41 18.15
C ASN A 172 -2.11 -10.82 16.92
N LEU A 173 -2.87 -10.20 16.02
CA LEU A 173 -2.38 -9.53 14.83
C LEU A 173 -3.24 -8.29 14.54
N ILE A 174 -2.59 -7.23 14.07
CA ILE A 174 -3.26 -6.06 13.52
C ILE A 174 -2.95 -5.98 12.03
N LEU A 175 -3.98 -5.84 11.20
CA LEU A 175 -3.85 -5.64 9.76
C LEU A 175 -4.35 -4.22 9.43
N CYS A 176 -3.43 -3.31 9.14
CA CYS A 176 -3.76 -1.94 8.74
C CYS A 176 -3.87 -1.83 7.22
N ILE A 177 -4.93 -1.18 6.74
CA ILE A 177 -5.15 -0.94 5.31
C ILE A 177 -5.18 0.57 5.08
N ASP A 178 -4.35 1.07 4.18
CA ASP A 178 -4.19 2.51 3.96
C ASP A 178 -4.06 2.86 2.47
N ALA A 179 -4.51 4.07 2.14
CA ALA A 179 -4.21 4.68 0.86
C ALA A 179 -2.83 5.37 0.94
N LEU A 180 -1.95 5.07 -0.01
CA LEU A 180 -0.60 5.62 -0.09
C LEU A 180 -0.48 6.66 -1.20
N ALA A 181 0.64 7.40 -1.20
CA ALA A 181 1.05 8.20 -2.35
C ALA A 181 2.18 7.49 -3.11
N SER A 182 2.10 7.45 -4.44
CA SER A 182 3.21 6.95 -5.28
C SER A 182 4.05 8.11 -5.81
N ARG A 183 5.28 7.78 -6.22
CA ARG A 183 6.13 8.68 -7.01
C ARG A 183 6.04 8.49 -8.52
N LYS A 184 5.33 7.49 -8.99
CA LYS A 184 5.21 7.19 -10.42
C LYS A 184 3.75 7.08 -10.77
N LEU A 185 3.33 7.81 -11.79
CA LEU A 185 1.96 7.73 -12.31
C LEU A 185 1.54 6.30 -12.64
N GLU A 186 2.45 5.49 -13.17
CA GLU A 186 2.19 4.11 -13.60
C GLU A 186 1.81 3.16 -12.45
N ARG A 187 2.14 3.49 -11.20
CA ARG A 187 1.84 2.68 -10.00
C ARG A 187 0.53 3.07 -9.32
N VAL A 188 -0.01 4.24 -9.64
CA VAL A 188 -1.28 4.72 -9.06
C VAL A 188 -2.39 3.75 -9.43
N ASN A 189 -3.07 3.24 -8.41
CA ASN A 189 -4.13 2.22 -8.45
C ASN A 189 -3.71 0.83 -8.95
N ARG A 190 -2.45 0.65 -9.35
CA ARG A 190 -1.96 -0.59 -9.98
C ARG A 190 -0.99 -1.37 -9.12
N THR A 191 -0.70 -0.91 -7.91
CA THR A 191 0.25 -1.55 -7.00
C THR A 191 -0.37 -1.76 -5.63
N ILE A 192 -0.23 -2.96 -5.06
CA ILE A 192 -0.55 -3.24 -3.65
C ILE A 192 0.76 -3.58 -2.95
N GLN A 193 1.05 -2.95 -1.81
CA GLN A 193 2.20 -3.29 -0.99
C GLN A 193 1.75 -3.85 0.36
N ILE A 194 2.26 -5.02 0.71
CA ILE A 194 2.09 -5.65 2.01
C ILE A 194 3.42 -5.56 2.75
N GLY A 195 3.44 -5.15 4.01
CA GLY A 195 4.65 -5.10 4.82
C GLY A 195 4.42 -5.42 6.28
N ASN A 196 5.39 -6.01 6.96
CA ASN A 196 5.29 -6.39 8.39
C ASN A 196 5.97 -5.39 9.35
N THR A 197 6.33 -4.21 8.87
CA THR A 197 7.04 -3.19 9.65
C THR A 197 6.10 -2.18 10.31
N GLY A 198 4.79 -2.34 10.13
CA GLY A 198 3.80 -1.31 10.45
C GLY A 198 3.68 -0.22 9.39
N ILE A 199 2.96 0.85 9.73
CA ILE A 199 2.64 1.97 8.85
C ILE A 199 2.68 3.31 9.59
N SER A 200 3.07 4.37 8.89
CA SER A 200 2.96 5.75 9.37
C SER A 200 1.92 6.50 8.53
N PRO A 201 0.67 6.65 9.02
CA PRO A 201 -0.41 7.18 8.19
C PRO A 201 -0.11 8.60 7.68
N GLY A 202 -0.30 8.81 6.37
CA GLY A 202 -0.07 10.11 5.72
C GLY A 202 1.39 10.45 5.42
N SER A 203 2.32 9.50 5.54
CA SER A 203 3.75 9.71 5.31
C SER A 203 4.07 10.20 3.89
N GLY A 204 3.47 9.60 2.87
CA GLY A 204 3.66 9.98 1.46
C GLY A 204 3.14 11.36 1.07
N VAL A 205 2.25 11.94 1.87
CA VAL A 205 1.71 13.29 1.67
C VAL A 205 2.37 14.34 2.58
N GLY A 206 3.48 13.98 3.24
CA GLY A 206 4.26 14.88 4.09
C GLY A 206 3.75 15.02 5.53
N ASN A 207 2.71 14.29 5.91
CA ASN A 207 2.20 14.25 7.28
C ASN A 207 2.82 13.07 8.04
N LYS A 208 3.69 13.35 9.01
CA LYS A 208 4.21 12.30 9.91
C LYS A 208 3.28 12.15 11.11
N ARG A 209 2.24 11.32 10.98
CA ARG A 209 1.44 10.89 12.14
C ARG A 209 2.18 9.81 12.93
N MET A 210 1.69 9.52 14.12
CA MET A 210 2.28 8.50 14.98
C MET A 210 2.24 7.14 14.28
N GLU A 211 3.37 6.43 14.32
CA GLU A 211 3.53 5.12 13.69
C GLU A 211 2.65 4.06 14.37
N ILE A 212 2.01 3.24 13.54
CA ILE A 212 1.25 2.06 13.93
C ILE A 212 2.12 0.85 13.61
N SER A 213 2.82 0.31 14.60
CA SER A 213 3.74 -0.81 14.43
C SER A 213 3.76 -1.70 15.68
N GLU A 214 4.43 -2.85 15.57
CA GLU A 214 4.64 -3.73 16.73
C GLU A 214 5.38 -3.00 17.86
N ARG A 215 6.31 -2.09 17.52
CA ARG A 215 7.05 -1.28 18.49
C ARG A 215 6.13 -0.36 19.30
N THR A 216 5.11 0.22 18.68
CA THR A 216 4.23 1.20 19.35
C THR A 216 3.04 0.53 20.03
N LEU A 217 2.48 -0.51 19.43
CA LEU A 217 1.29 -1.18 19.94
C LEU A 217 1.58 -2.42 20.80
N GLY A 218 2.73 -3.06 20.62
CA GLY A 218 3.10 -4.31 21.31
C GLY A 218 2.45 -5.57 20.72
N VAL A 219 1.84 -5.45 19.54
CA VAL A 219 1.20 -6.55 18.80
C VAL A 219 1.72 -6.51 17.36
N PRO A 220 2.02 -7.64 16.70
CA PRO A 220 2.43 -7.67 15.31
C PRO A 220 1.49 -6.86 14.40
N VAL A 221 2.06 -6.01 13.53
CA VAL A 221 1.31 -5.18 12.59
C VAL A 221 1.73 -5.50 11.16
N ILE A 222 0.78 -5.93 10.35
CA ILE A 222 0.92 -5.99 8.90
C ILE A 222 0.20 -4.79 8.31
N ALA A 223 0.84 -4.10 7.39
CA ALA A 223 0.30 -2.97 6.65
C ALA A 223 0.05 -3.38 5.19
N VAL A 224 -1.11 -3.04 4.66
CA VAL A 224 -1.50 -3.18 3.26
C VAL A 224 -1.77 -1.79 2.72
N GLY A 225 -0.88 -1.31 1.85
CA GLY A 225 -0.95 0.02 1.29
C GLY A 225 -1.16 0.00 -0.22
N VAL A 226 -2.02 0.86 -0.73
CA VAL A 226 -2.26 0.99 -2.18
C VAL A 226 -2.07 2.44 -2.59
N PRO A 227 -1.19 2.77 -3.54
CA PRO A 227 -1.04 4.14 -3.99
C PRO A 227 -2.27 4.60 -4.76
N THR A 228 -3.02 5.57 -4.24
CA THR A 228 -4.26 6.07 -4.89
C THR A 228 -4.10 7.49 -5.43
N VAL A 229 -3.01 8.15 -5.06
CA VAL A 229 -2.67 9.52 -5.46
C VAL A 229 -1.19 9.65 -5.79
N VAL A 230 -0.87 10.72 -6.51
CA VAL A 230 0.49 11.21 -6.74
C VAL A 230 0.54 12.71 -6.47
N ASP A 231 1.70 13.20 -6.03
CA ASP A 231 1.93 14.65 -5.87
C ASP A 231 1.93 15.34 -7.25
N ALA A 232 1.34 16.54 -7.34
CA ALA A 232 1.25 17.28 -8.59
C ALA A 232 2.63 17.64 -9.18
N ALA A 233 3.63 17.92 -8.34
CA ALA A 233 4.98 18.19 -8.80
C ALA A 233 5.65 16.92 -9.33
N THR A 234 5.36 15.78 -8.72
CA THR A 234 5.77 14.47 -9.25
C THR A 234 5.15 14.22 -10.62
N MET A 235 3.83 14.40 -10.78
CA MET A 235 3.17 14.23 -12.09
C MET A 235 3.79 15.14 -13.17
N ALA A 236 4.04 16.41 -12.85
CA ALA A 236 4.69 17.34 -13.76
C ALA A 236 6.12 16.90 -14.11
N ASN A 237 6.87 16.40 -13.13
CA ASN A 237 8.23 15.90 -13.32
C ASN A 237 8.26 14.68 -14.26
N ASP A 238 7.42 13.68 -13.98
CA ASP A 238 7.26 12.46 -14.78
C ASP A 238 6.85 12.80 -16.21
N THR A 239 5.89 13.70 -16.38
CA THR A 239 5.43 14.13 -17.72
C THR A 239 6.57 14.76 -18.52
N ILE A 240 7.37 15.61 -17.89
CA ILE A 240 8.52 16.23 -18.57
C ILE A 240 9.58 15.17 -18.90
N ASP A 241 9.81 14.17 -18.03
CA ASP A 241 10.72 13.06 -18.36
C ASP A 241 10.25 12.27 -19.58
N LEU A 242 8.96 11.95 -19.67
CA LEU A 242 8.40 11.26 -20.83
C LEU A 242 8.58 12.06 -22.12
N VAL A 243 8.39 13.39 -22.06
CA VAL A 243 8.64 14.29 -23.20
C VAL A 243 10.11 14.29 -23.59
N LEU A 244 11.02 14.42 -22.63
CA LEU A 244 12.47 14.39 -22.88
C LEU A 244 12.91 13.07 -23.50
N ASP A 245 12.46 11.94 -22.95
CA ASP A 245 12.79 10.61 -23.44
C ASP A 245 12.25 10.39 -24.87
N ALA A 246 11.06 10.90 -25.19
CA ALA A 246 10.53 10.89 -26.56
C ALA A 246 11.36 11.76 -27.51
N MET A 247 11.77 12.96 -27.09
CA MET A 247 12.63 13.85 -27.89
C MET A 247 14.02 13.24 -28.13
N ILE A 248 14.60 12.55 -27.14
CA ILE A 248 15.89 11.86 -27.27
C ILE A 248 15.79 10.72 -28.29
N LYS A 249 14.68 9.98 -28.32
CA LYS A 249 14.45 8.89 -29.29
C LYS A 249 14.38 9.40 -30.73
N GLU A 250 13.76 10.56 -30.95
CA GLU A 250 13.63 11.18 -32.27
C GLU A 250 14.89 11.96 -32.70
N ALA A 251 15.72 12.41 -31.76
CA ALA A 251 16.90 13.19 -32.05
C ALA A 251 18.01 12.35 -32.72
N THR A 252 18.72 12.95 -33.69
CA THR A 252 19.90 12.33 -34.30
C THR A 252 20.98 12.07 -33.25
N LYS A 253 21.29 10.80 -33.00
CA LYS A 253 22.35 10.38 -32.06
C LYS A 253 23.68 11.08 -32.39
N GLY A 254 24.29 11.70 -31.38
CA GLY A 254 25.56 12.43 -31.52
C GLY A 254 25.43 13.85 -32.10
N GLY A 255 24.20 14.34 -32.31
CA GLY A 255 23.98 15.76 -32.63
C GLY A 255 23.98 16.64 -31.36
N LYS A 256 24.27 17.94 -31.53
CA LYS A 256 24.28 18.91 -30.42
C LYS A 256 22.97 18.95 -29.61
N PHE A 257 21.84 18.76 -30.28
CA PHE A 257 20.52 18.72 -29.63
C PHE A 257 20.34 17.47 -28.77
N TYR A 258 20.81 16.31 -29.25
CA TYR A 258 20.81 15.06 -28.50
C TYR A 258 21.70 15.16 -27.25
N GLU A 259 22.90 15.71 -27.39
CA GLU A 259 23.82 15.95 -26.25
C GLU A 259 23.21 16.91 -25.22
N MET A 260 22.54 17.97 -25.67
CA MET A 260 21.85 18.92 -24.79
C MET A 260 20.74 18.22 -23.99
N LEU A 261 19.88 17.41 -24.63
CA LEU A 261 18.83 16.68 -23.92
C LEU A 261 19.38 15.69 -22.90
N GLN A 262 20.47 14.98 -23.23
CA GLN A 262 21.13 14.06 -22.30
C GLN A 262 21.82 14.77 -21.13
N SER A 263 22.23 16.03 -21.31
CA SER A 263 22.89 16.82 -20.26
C SER A 263 21.94 17.37 -19.19
N ILE A 264 20.62 17.26 -19.38
CA ILE A 264 19.63 17.76 -18.42
C ILE A 264 19.69 16.90 -17.15
N ASP A 265 20.07 17.51 -16.04
CA ASP A 265 20.02 16.87 -14.73
C ASP A 265 18.56 16.71 -14.27
N LYS A 266 18.08 15.45 -14.24
CA LYS A 266 16.71 15.12 -13.82
C LYS A 266 16.40 15.55 -12.39
N ASN A 267 17.39 15.59 -11.48
CA ASN A 267 17.22 16.00 -10.09
C ASN A 267 17.05 17.51 -9.93
N GLU A 268 17.86 18.31 -10.63
CA GLU A 268 17.76 19.77 -10.64
C GLU A 268 16.42 20.22 -11.22
N LYS A 269 16.01 19.60 -12.33
CA LYS A 269 14.68 19.77 -12.92
C LYS A 269 13.56 19.52 -11.90
N GLY A 270 13.62 18.41 -11.15
CA GLY A 270 12.58 18.09 -10.15
C GLY A 270 12.54 18.99 -8.94
N ARG A 271 13.64 19.65 -8.58
CA ARG A 271 13.64 20.73 -7.58
C ARG A 271 12.99 21.99 -8.14
N MET A 272 13.38 22.38 -9.36
CA MET A 272 12.85 23.56 -10.03
C MET A 272 11.33 23.49 -10.21
N ILE A 273 10.79 22.34 -10.62
CA ILE A 273 9.33 22.14 -10.76
C ILE A 273 8.62 22.34 -9.41
N ARG A 274 9.15 21.76 -8.33
CA ARG A 274 8.57 21.92 -6.98
C ARG A 274 8.60 23.38 -6.52
N GLU A 275 9.70 24.08 -6.75
CA GLU A 275 9.84 25.50 -6.41
C GLU A 275 8.88 26.38 -7.23
N LEU A 276 8.68 26.08 -8.51
CA LEU A 276 7.75 26.82 -9.37
C LEU A 276 6.28 26.63 -8.97
N LEU A 277 5.91 25.44 -8.53
CA LEU A 277 4.54 25.13 -8.09
C LEU A 277 4.22 25.72 -6.71
N ASN A 278 5.24 26.00 -5.90
CA ASN A 278 5.11 26.58 -4.57
C ASN A 278 5.39 28.10 -4.63
N PRO A 279 4.36 28.97 -4.76
CA PRO A 279 3.27 29.06 -3.78
C PRO A 279 1.85 28.89 -4.35
N TYR A 280 1.70 28.56 -5.64
CA TYR A 280 0.42 28.65 -6.34
C TYR A 280 -0.54 27.48 -6.03
N VAL A 281 0.00 26.29 -5.78
CA VAL A 281 -0.81 25.06 -5.78
C VAL A 281 -0.77 24.30 -4.44
N GLY A 282 0.10 24.71 -3.51
CA GLY A 282 0.27 24.03 -2.21
C GLY A 282 0.58 22.53 -2.36
N ASN A 283 0.14 21.72 -1.39
CA ASN A 283 0.22 20.26 -1.46
C ASN A 283 -0.97 19.71 -2.27
N LEU A 284 -0.89 19.79 -3.60
CA LEU A 284 -1.91 19.25 -4.49
C LEU A 284 -1.64 17.77 -4.79
N MET A 285 -2.66 16.95 -4.56
CA MET A 285 -2.67 15.53 -4.94
C MET A 285 -3.49 15.33 -6.21
N VAL A 286 -3.03 14.44 -7.07
CA VAL A 286 -3.67 14.09 -8.34
C VAL A 286 -4.05 12.62 -8.32
N THR A 287 -5.24 12.30 -8.84
CA THR A 287 -5.75 10.95 -9.00
C THR A 287 -6.57 10.87 -10.30
N PRO A 288 -6.71 9.68 -10.93
CA PRO A 288 -7.55 9.53 -12.10
C PRO A 288 -9.01 9.95 -11.88
N LYS A 289 -9.69 10.34 -12.95
CA LYS A 289 -11.09 10.81 -12.88
C LYS A 289 -12.05 9.73 -12.36
N GLU A 290 -11.79 8.48 -12.70
CA GLU A 290 -12.64 7.31 -12.37
C GLU A 290 -12.19 6.62 -11.07
N VAL A 291 -11.56 7.39 -10.16
CA VAL A 291 -11.04 6.90 -8.89
C VAL A 291 -12.12 6.24 -8.02
N ASP A 292 -13.38 6.67 -8.14
CA ASP A 292 -14.50 6.08 -7.43
C ASP A 292 -14.72 4.59 -7.76
N MET A 293 -14.75 4.26 -9.06
CA MET A 293 -14.87 2.88 -9.54
C MET A 293 -13.64 2.05 -9.15
N VAL A 294 -12.46 2.64 -9.32
CA VAL A 294 -11.19 1.97 -9.04
C VAL A 294 -11.02 1.67 -7.56
N ILE A 295 -11.38 2.60 -6.68
CA ILE A 295 -11.36 2.39 -5.23
C ILE A 295 -12.38 1.33 -4.81
N ASP A 296 -13.56 1.29 -5.44
CA ASP A 296 -14.53 0.23 -5.14
C ASP A 296 -13.99 -1.15 -5.56
N SER A 297 -13.44 -1.26 -6.78
CA SER A 297 -12.78 -2.47 -7.26
C SER A 297 -11.64 -2.91 -6.33
N LEU A 298 -10.73 -2.01 -5.98
CA LEU A 298 -9.62 -2.30 -5.06
C LEU A 298 -10.14 -2.71 -3.69
N SER A 299 -11.23 -2.11 -3.21
CA SER A 299 -11.81 -2.48 -1.94
C SER A 299 -12.34 -3.92 -1.91
N VAL A 300 -12.94 -4.37 -3.02
CA VAL A 300 -13.36 -5.77 -3.20
C VAL A 300 -12.14 -6.68 -3.27
N ILE A 301 -11.14 -6.31 -4.08
CA ILE A 301 -9.91 -7.10 -4.26
C ILE A 301 -9.25 -7.38 -2.90
N LEU A 302 -9.04 -6.31 -2.12
CA LEU A 302 -8.41 -6.38 -0.81
C LEU A 302 -9.29 -7.10 0.21
N ALA A 303 -10.60 -6.83 0.25
CA ALA A 303 -11.50 -7.50 1.18
C ALA A 303 -11.53 -9.02 0.95
N ASN A 304 -11.65 -9.45 -0.31
CA ASN A 304 -11.64 -10.87 -0.67
C ASN A 304 -10.30 -11.52 -0.33
N GLY A 305 -9.18 -10.88 -0.68
CA GLY A 305 -7.86 -11.41 -0.35
C GLY A 305 -7.62 -11.52 1.17
N ILE A 306 -8.10 -10.56 1.95
CA ILE A 306 -8.05 -10.59 3.42
C ILE A 306 -8.96 -11.68 3.98
N ASN A 307 -10.19 -11.82 3.46
CA ASN A 307 -11.13 -12.83 3.90
C ASN A 307 -10.56 -14.24 3.66
N ILE A 308 -10.00 -14.51 2.48
CA ILE A 308 -9.34 -15.79 2.18
C ILE A 308 -8.19 -16.04 3.17
N ALA A 309 -7.27 -15.08 3.32
CA ALA A 309 -6.08 -15.26 4.16
C ALA A 309 -6.41 -15.42 5.66
N LEU A 310 -7.49 -14.77 6.14
CA LEU A 310 -7.90 -14.85 7.54
C LEU A 310 -8.93 -15.96 7.81
N GLN A 311 -9.62 -16.49 6.80
CA GLN A 311 -10.60 -17.57 6.92
C GLN A 311 -10.23 -18.77 6.05
N PRO A 312 -9.16 -19.52 6.39
CA PRO A 312 -8.62 -20.57 5.51
C PRO A 312 -9.55 -21.76 5.28
N VAL A 313 -10.60 -21.92 6.11
CA VAL A 313 -11.58 -22.99 5.98
C VAL A 313 -12.75 -22.64 5.05
N LEU A 314 -12.87 -21.38 4.63
CA LEU A 314 -13.94 -20.92 3.74
C LEU A 314 -13.38 -20.68 2.33
N ASP A 315 -14.14 -21.09 1.34
CA ASP A 315 -13.88 -20.66 -0.03
C ASP A 315 -14.52 -19.30 -0.33
N LEU A 316 -14.20 -18.74 -1.49
CA LEU A 316 -14.73 -17.45 -1.94
C LEU A 316 -16.26 -17.45 -2.07
N GLU A 317 -16.86 -18.58 -2.45
CA GLU A 317 -18.32 -18.65 -2.59
C GLU A 317 -19.01 -18.56 -1.22
N ASP A 318 -18.46 -19.23 -0.21
CA ASP A 318 -18.98 -19.20 1.15
C ASP A 318 -18.80 -17.83 1.80
N ILE A 319 -17.66 -17.17 1.56
CA ILE A 319 -17.44 -15.78 1.98
C ILE A 319 -18.47 -14.86 1.32
N ASN A 320 -18.71 -15.00 0.01
CA ASN A 320 -19.66 -14.16 -0.72
C ASN A 320 -21.11 -14.38 -0.28
N LYS A 321 -21.51 -15.60 0.11
CA LYS A 321 -22.83 -15.88 0.68
C LYS A 321 -23.03 -15.21 2.04
N PHE A 322 -21.95 -14.97 2.78
CA PHE A 322 -22.02 -14.33 4.10
C PHE A 322 -22.17 -12.81 4.01
N LEU A 323 -21.62 -12.20 2.95
CA LEU A 323 -21.58 -10.74 2.78
C LEU A 323 -22.79 -10.14 2.05
N ASN A 324 -23.59 -10.97 1.37
CA ASN A 324 -24.79 -10.57 0.60
C ASN A 324 -26.09 -11.04 1.27
#